data_AF-A0A3M2M1Z3-F1
#
_entry.id   AF-A0A3M2M1Z3-F1
#
_cell.length_a   1.000
_cell.length_b   1.000
_cell.length_c   1.000
_cell.angle_alpha   90.00
_cell.angle_beta   90.00
_cell.angle_gamma   90.00
#
_symmetry.space_group_name_H-M   'P 1'
#
loop_
_entity.id
_entity.type
_entity.pdbx_description
1 polymer ?
#
loop_
_entity_poly.entity_id
_entity_poly.type
_entity_poly.pdbx_seq_one_letter_code
_entity_poly.pdbx_strand_id
1 'polypeptide(L)'
;MLNDLLSQVDDRHQRLLALDFAEHVVERFGDRTDRDNLPHCLELLAALTEALALGKAHERLIAAWREHARLVVASGRESDDMRDVVRSAVEASSWDLLAEAGIAGSHTMRRRLSCVSVAREARRAVGRCVGGAAEDVRAARWEEARWQVGRVVETAPCPQGRDSR
;
A
#
# COMPACT_ATOMS: atom_id res chain seq x y z
N MET A 1 -5.81 5.42 -17.94
CA MET A 1 -5.51 6.66 -17.18
C MET A 1 -4.57 6.42 -16.00
N LEU A 2 -4.98 5.86 -14.85
CA LEU A 2 -4.07 5.69 -13.69
C LEU A 2 -2.82 4.84 -14.01
N ASN A 3 -2.98 3.75 -14.76
CA ASN A 3 -1.85 2.93 -15.21
C ASN A 3 -0.86 3.72 -16.08
N ASP A 4 -1.38 4.59 -16.96
CA ASP A 4 -0.56 5.38 -17.88
C ASP A 4 0.17 6.50 -17.13
N LEU A 5 -0.48 7.11 -16.12
CA LEU A 5 0.16 8.07 -15.22
C LEU A 5 1.27 7.39 -14.42
N LEU A 6 0.99 6.25 -13.77
CA LEU A 6 1.98 5.53 -12.98
C LEU A 6 3.16 5.03 -13.82
N SER A 7 2.94 4.70 -15.11
CA SER A 7 4.04 4.31 -16.01
C SER A 7 5.06 5.43 -16.29
N GLN A 8 4.70 6.69 -16.02
CA GLN A 8 5.59 7.86 -16.15
C GLN A 8 6.31 8.21 -14.85
N VAL A 9 5.95 7.57 -13.74
CA VAL A 9 6.56 7.77 -12.43
C VAL A 9 7.72 6.78 -12.26
N ASP A 10 8.86 7.22 -11.73
CA ASP A 10 9.97 6.31 -11.45
C ASP A 10 9.63 5.29 -10.33
N ASP A 11 10.42 4.21 -10.27
CA ASP A 11 10.15 3.09 -9.35
C ASP A 11 10.08 3.54 -7.89
N ARG A 12 10.94 4.47 -7.46
CA ARG A 12 10.95 4.93 -6.06
C ARG A 12 9.66 5.66 -5.72
N HIS A 13 9.22 6.57 -6.56
CA HIS A 13 7.96 7.28 -6.35
C HIS A 13 6.76 6.34 -6.45
N GLN A 14 6.77 5.34 -7.33
CA GLN A 14 5.71 4.32 -7.37
C GLN A 14 5.62 3.50 -6.07
N ARG A 15 6.77 3.18 -5.43
CA ARG A 15 6.81 2.48 -4.14
C ARG A 15 6.22 3.34 -3.01
N LEU A 16 6.56 4.62 -2.99
CA LEU A 16 6.02 5.58 -2.02
C LEU A 16 4.51 5.78 -2.22
N LEU A 17 4.06 5.95 -3.46
CA LEU A 17 2.63 6.03 -3.79
C LEU A 17 1.86 4.77 -3.39
N ALA A 18 2.46 3.59 -3.53
CA ALA A 18 1.83 2.36 -3.08
C ALA A 18 1.58 2.34 -1.56
N LEU A 19 2.52 2.88 -0.77
CA LEU A 19 2.35 3.03 0.68
C LEU A 19 1.31 4.10 1.01
N ASP A 20 1.36 5.27 0.34
CA ASP A 20 0.41 6.38 0.53
C ASP A 20 -1.04 5.94 0.24
N PHE A 21 -1.25 5.17 -0.83
CA PHE A 21 -2.58 4.60 -1.14
C PHE A 21 -3.08 3.63 -0.08
N ALA A 22 -2.18 2.83 0.49
CA ALA A 22 -2.55 1.90 1.55
C ALA A 22 -2.87 2.64 2.85
N GLU A 23 -2.02 3.60 3.22
CA GLU A 23 -2.19 4.44 4.41
C GLU A 23 -3.52 5.18 4.37
N HIS A 24 -3.84 5.86 3.25
CA HIS A 24 -5.09 6.59 3.09
C HIS A 24 -6.33 5.74 3.38
N VAL A 25 -6.39 4.53 2.83
CA VAL A 25 -7.56 3.66 3.00
C VAL A 25 -7.60 3.05 4.40
N VAL A 26 -6.44 2.70 4.97
CA VAL A 26 -6.34 2.17 6.33
C VAL A 26 -6.74 3.23 7.36
N GLU A 27 -6.28 4.48 7.22
CA GLU A 27 -6.70 5.58 8.10
C GLU A 27 -8.20 5.86 7.99
N ARG A 28 -8.74 5.88 6.78
CA ARG A 28 -10.14 6.27 6.54
C ARG A 28 -11.14 5.18 6.94
N PHE A 29 -10.77 3.90 6.81
CA PHE A 29 -11.70 2.78 6.94
C PHE A 29 -11.27 1.70 7.93
N GLY A 30 -10.03 1.70 8.41
CA GLY A 30 -9.51 0.65 9.27
C GLY A 30 -10.25 0.50 10.59
N ASP A 31 -10.75 1.61 11.16
CA ASP A 31 -11.59 1.59 12.37
C ASP A 31 -12.90 0.81 12.21
N ARG A 32 -13.39 0.65 10.97
CA ARG A 32 -14.63 -0.06 10.65
C ARG A 32 -14.41 -1.55 10.45
N THR A 33 -13.22 -1.94 10.00
CA THR A 33 -12.90 -3.31 9.59
C THR A 33 -12.05 -4.08 10.59
N ASP A 34 -11.13 -3.39 11.26
CA ASP A 34 -10.11 -4.02 12.11
C ASP A 34 -9.48 -3.00 13.07
N ARG A 35 -10.30 -2.45 13.98
CA ARG A 35 -9.91 -1.38 14.92
C ARG A 35 -8.70 -1.78 15.77
N ASP A 36 -8.65 -3.02 16.23
CA ASP A 36 -7.59 -3.48 17.13
C ASP A 36 -6.25 -3.58 16.40
N ASN A 37 -6.25 -3.91 15.10
CA ASN A 37 -5.03 -4.00 14.30
C ASN A 37 -4.66 -2.70 13.58
N LEU A 38 -5.53 -1.69 13.58
CA LEU A 38 -5.31 -0.41 12.90
C LEU A 38 -3.97 0.25 13.30
N PRO A 39 -3.64 0.42 14.60
CA PRO A 39 -2.38 1.06 14.99
C PRO A 39 -1.16 0.31 14.46
N HIS A 40 -1.22 -1.03 14.41
CA HIS A 40 -0.13 -1.88 13.92
C HIS A 40 0.03 -1.80 12.40
N CYS A 41 -1.07 -1.68 11.67
CA CYS A 41 -1.03 -1.49 10.22
C CYS A 41 -0.43 -0.12 9.86
N LEU A 42 -0.85 0.94 10.54
CA LEU A 42 -0.31 2.30 10.34
C LEU A 42 1.17 2.37 10.73
N GLU A 43 1.56 1.77 11.85
CA GLU A 43 2.97 1.73 12.27
C GLU A 43 3.84 0.98 11.26
N LEU A 44 3.34 -0.14 10.71
CA LEU A 44 4.07 -0.85 9.65
C LEU A 44 4.21 0.00 8.39
N LEU A 45 3.14 0.64 7.91
CA LEU A 45 3.18 1.51 6.73
C LEU A 45 4.16 2.70 6.94
N ALA A 46 4.12 3.34 8.10
CA ALA A 46 5.03 4.43 8.45
C ALA A 46 6.50 3.96 8.47
N ALA A 47 6.79 2.82 9.09
CA ALA A 47 8.14 2.25 9.12
C ALA A 47 8.63 1.82 7.74
N LEU A 48 7.76 1.35 6.84
CA LEU A 48 8.11 1.04 5.47
C LEU A 48 8.46 2.31 4.68
N THR A 49 7.69 3.38 4.85
CA THR A 49 7.97 4.68 4.22
C THR A 49 9.33 5.23 4.65
N GLU A 50 9.63 5.14 5.95
CA GLU A 50 10.93 5.52 6.50
C GLU A 50 12.07 4.66 5.93
N ALA A 51 11.91 3.34 5.92
CA ALA A 51 12.90 2.41 5.35
C ALA A 51 13.17 2.66 3.87
N LEU A 52 12.14 3.03 3.08
CA LEU A 52 12.32 3.42 1.69
C LEU A 52 13.03 4.75 1.51
N ALA A 53 12.76 5.71 2.38
CA ALA A 53 13.49 6.97 2.38
C ALA A 53 14.98 6.76 2.69
N LEU A 54 15.29 5.84 3.60
CA LEU A 54 16.65 5.47 4.02
C LEU A 54 17.33 4.47 3.07
N GLY A 55 16.58 3.78 2.23
CA GLY A 55 17.07 2.70 1.36
C GLY A 55 17.55 1.45 2.12
N LYS A 56 17.13 1.26 3.38
CA LYS A 56 17.50 0.12 4.21
C LYS A 56 16.45 -0.16 5.28
N ALA A 57 16.32 -1.43 5.67
CA ALA A 57 15.54 -1.79 6.84
C ALA A 57 16.20 -1.28 8.13
N HIS A 58 15.37 -0.99 9.13
CA HIS A 58 15.79 -0.55 10.46
C HIS A 58 15.01 -1.30 11.56
N GLU A 59 15.45 -1.19 12.82
CA GLU A 59 14.89 -1.95 13.94
C GLU A 59 13.38 -1.74 14.13
N ARG A 60 12.91 -0.49 13.98
CA ARG A 60 11.49 -0.16 14.02
C ARG A 60 10.68 -0.89 12.95
N LEU A 61 11.18 -0.98 11.71
CA LEU A 61 10.53 -1.77 10.66
C LEU A 61 10.51 -3.26 11.01
N ILE A 62 11.61 -3.81 11.54
CA ILE A 62 11.67 -5.21 11.97
C ILE A 62 10.62 -5.51 13.04
N ALA A 63 10.51 -4.63 14.04
CA ALA A 63 9.54 -4.76 15.12
C ALA A 63 8.10 -4.68 14.60
N ALA A 64 7.79 -3.69 13.78
CA ALA A 64 6.46 -3.50 13.18
C ALA A 64 6.06 -4.69 12.30
N TRP A 65 6.98 -5.22 11.49
CA TRP A 65 6.73 -6.39 10.66
C TRP A 65 6.43 -7.64 11.49
N ARG A 66 7.24 -7.89 12.54
CA ARG A 66 7.03 -9.05 13.43
C ARG A 66 5.67 -8.99 14.12
N GLU A 67 5.29 -7.81 14.60
CA GLU A 67 4.00 -7.62 15.23
C GLU A 67 2.86 -7.82 14.24
N HIS A 68 2.95 -7.24 13.03
CA HIS A 68 1.97 -7.47 11.98
C HIS A 68 1.84 -8.96 11.63
N ALA A 69 2.95 -9.68 11.46
CA ALA A 69 2.96 -11.11 11.19
C ALA A 69 2.30 -11.93 12.33
N ARG A 70 2.56 -11.56 13.59
CA ARG A 70 1.92 -12.17 14.77
C ARG A 70 0.40 -11.98 14.72
N LEU A 71 -0.06 -10.78 14.39
CA LEU A 71 -1.49 -10.45 14.30
C LEU A 71 -2.17 -11.19 13.15
N VAL A 72 -1.52 -11.32 11.99
CA VAL A 72 -2.04 -12.11 10.85
C VAL A 72 -2.23 -13.58 11.24
N VAL A 73 -1.31 -14.16 12.01
CA VAL A 73 -1.45 -15.54 12.51
C VAL A 73 -2.57 -15.66 13.55
N ALA A 74 -2.70 -14.69 14.45
CA ALA A 74 -3.64 -14.73 15.56
C ALA A 74 -5.11 -14.51 15.13
N SER A 75 -5.34 -13.71 14.10
CA SER A 75 -6.68 -13.22 13.73
C SER A 75 -7.46 -14.14 12.79
N GLY A 76 -6.87 -15.22 12.27
CA GLY A 76 -7.53 -16.08 11.28
C GLY A 76 -7.95 -15.32 10.00
N ARG A 77 -8.73 -15.98 9.13
CA ARG A 77 -9.13 -15.46 7.80
C ARG A 77 -10.32 -14.47 7.80
N GLU A 78 -10.79 -14.00 8.97
CA GLU A 78 -12.14 -13.41 9.06
C GLU A 78 -12.23 -11.89 8.87
N SER A 79 -11.13 -11.16 8.65
CA SER A 79 -11.20 -9.76 8.19
C SER A 79 -9.96 -9.37 7.40
N ASP A 80 -9.90 -9.82 6.14
CA ASP A 80 -8.72 -9.72 5.28
C ASP A 80 -8.60 -8.38 4.54
N ASP A 81 -9.60 -7.50 4.60
CA ASP A 81 -9.71 -6.39 3.64
C ASP A 81 -8.59 -5.36 3.72
N MET A 82 -8.31 -4.83 4.91
CA MET A 82 -7.26 -3.84 5.11
C MET A 82 -5.88 -4.48 5.20
N ARG A 83 -5.81 -5.68 5.78
CA ARG A 83 -4.58 -6.47 5.84
C ARG A 83 -4.09 -6.87 4.45
N ASP A 84 -4.99 -7.14 3.51
CA ASP A 84 -4.65 -7.41 2.11
C ASP A 84 -4.11 -6.18 1.39
N VAL A 85 -4.64 -4.98 1.69
CA VAL A 85 -4.11 -3.71 1.19
C VAL A 85 -2.69 -3.48 1.73
N VAL A 86 -2.48 -3.63 3.04
CA VAL A 86 -1.16 -3.50 3.69
C VAL A 86 -0.17 -4.53 3.12
N ARG A 87 -0.56 -5.80 3.00
CA ARG A 87 0.26 -6.85 2.39
C ARG A 87 0.64 -6.49 0.96
N SER A 88 -0.33 -6.01 0.17
CA SER A 88 -0.07 -5.61 -1.21
C SER A 88 0.92 -4.45 -1.28
N ALA A 89 0.80 -3.49 -0.36
CA ALA A 89 1.72 -2.37 -0.25
C ALA A 89 3.13 -2.81 0.14
N VAL A 90 3.28 -3.74 1.10
CA VAL A 90 4.58 -4.34 1.45
C VAL A 90 5.23 -4.99 0.23
N GLU A 91 4.48 -5.84 -0.47
CA GLU A 91 4.97 -6.57 -1.65
C GLU A 91 5.36 -5.64 -2.79
N ALA A 92 4.63 -4.54 -3.00
CA ALA A 92 4.95 -3.56 -4.04
C ALA A 92 6.14 -2.67 -3.67
N SER A 93 6.28 -2.35 -2.39
CA SER A 93 7.12 -1.26 -1.92
C SER A 93 8.43 -1.70 -1.29
N SER A 94 8.50 -2.80 -0.55
CA SER A 94 9.60 -2.96 0.42
C SER A 94 10.07 -4.40 0.61
N TRP A 95 9.58 -5.34 -0.20
CA TRP A 95 9.93 -6.75 -0.08
C TRP A 95 11.44 -7.01 -0.16
N ASP A 96 12.14 -6.31 -1.05
CA ASP A 96 13.60 -6.45 -1.21
C ASP A 96 14.34 -6.02 0.06
N LEU A 97 13.92 -4.91 0.70
CA LEU A 97 14.52 -4.43 1.95
C LEU A 97 14.31 -5.41 3.10
N LEU A 98 13.12 -6.03 3.16
CA LEU A 98 12.81 -7.05 4.17
C LEU A 98 13.59 -8.35 3.93
N ALA A 99 13.81 -8.72 2.66
CA ALA A 99 14.59 -9.89 2.28
C ALA A 99 16.09 -9.69 2.57
N GLU A 100 16.65 -8.53 2.22
CA GLU A 100 18.04 -8.15 2.53
C GLU A 100 18.32 -8.15 4.03
N ALA A 101 17.34 -7.76 4.84
CA ALA A 101 17.43 -7.80 6.29
C ALA A 101 17.21 -9.20 6.90
N GLY A 102 16.99 -10.23 6.08
CA GLY A 102 16.75 -11.61 6.53
C GLY A 102 15.41 -11.81 7.25
N ILE A 103 14.46 -10.89 7.07
CA ILE A 103 13.17 -10.88 7.76
C ILE A 103 12.10 -11.62 6.93
N ALA A 104 12.20 -11.50 5.60
CA ALA A 104 11.35 -12.22 4.65
C ALA A 104 12.13 -13.39 4.01
N GLY A 105 11.45 -14.52 3.79
CA GLY A 105 12.07 -15.68 3.13
C GLY A 105 12.46 -15.35 1.68
N SER A 106 13.71 -15.67 1.31
CA SER A 106 14.27 -15.45 -0.05
C SER A 106 13.60 -16.28 -1.17
N HIS A 107 12.70 -17.20 -0.82
CA HIS A 107 12.26 -18.30 -1.69
C HIS A 107 10.87 -18.17 -2.32
N THR A 108 10.18 -17.04 -2.18
CA THR A 108 9.03 -16.82 -3.05
C THR A 108 9.45 -15.89 -4.18
N MET A 109 9.52 -16.43 -5.40
CA MET A 109 9.36 -15.69 -6.66
C MET A 109 7.98 -15.01 -6.68
N ARG A 110 7.66 -14.19 -5.68
CA ARG A 110 6.48 -13.35 -5.70
C ARG A 110 6.80 -12.24 -6.68
N ARG A 111 6.11 -12.29 -7.81
CA ARG A 111 6.07 -11.20 -8.79
C ARG A 111 5.78 -9.92 -8.01
N ARG A 112 6.77 -9.01 -7.94
CA ARG A 112 6.62 -7.73 -7.25
C ARG A 112 5.32 -7.07 -7.72
N LEU A 113 4.43 -6.81 -6.77
CA LEU A 113 3.17 -6.14 -7.11
C LEU A 113 3.48 -4.73 -7.62
N SER A 114 2.70 -4.27 -8.60
CA SER A 114 2.81 -2.89 -9.05
C SER A 114 2.01 -1.97 -8.13
N CYS A 115 2.36 -0.68 -8.12
CA CYS A 115 1.54 0.36 -7.46
C CYS A 115 0.08 0.33 -7.94
N VAL A 116 -0.15 0.01 -9.23
CA VAL A 116 -1.49 -0.18 -9.81
C VAL A 116 -2.27 -1.30 -9.12
N SER A 117 -1.60 -2.40 -8.77
CA SER A 117 -2.24 -3.50 -8.04
C SER A 117 -2.68 -3.06 -6.65
N VAL A 118 -1.86 -2.28 -5.94
CA VAL A 118 -2.22 -1.72 -4.63
C VAL A 118 -3.40 -0.76 -4.76
N ALA A 119 -3.37 0.15 -5.73
CA ALA A 119 -4.47 1.08 -6.00
C ALA A 119 -5.80 0.36 -6.34
N ARG A 120 -5.73 -0.80 -7.01
CA ARG A 120 -6.90 -1.64 -7.28
C ARG A 120 -7.42 -2.30 -6.00
N GLU A 121 -6.54 -2.81 -5.15
CA GLU A 121 -6.96 -3.45 -3.91
C GLU A 121 -7.53 -2.44 -2.92
N ALA A 122 -6.91 -1.27 -2.79
CA ALA A 122 -7.43 -0.13 -2.03
C ALA A 122 -8.89 0.19 -2.43
N ARG A 123 -9.17 0.35 -3.73
CA ARG A 123 -10.55 0.60 -4.22
C ARG A 123 -11.51 -0.56 -3.94
N ARG A 124 -11.05 -1.80 -4.00
CA ARG A 124 -11.88 -2.95 -3.64
C ARG A 124 -12.23 -2.92 -2.17
N ALA A 125 -11.24 -2.68 -1.30
CA ALA A 125 -11.41 -2.56 0.14
C ALA A 125 -12.39 -1.43 0.49
N VAL A 126 -12.25 -0.24 -0.10
CA VAL A 126 -13.22 0.86 0.05
C VAL A 126 -14.63 0.40 -0.30
N GLY A 127 -14.80 -0.25 -1.46
CA GLY A 127 -16.12 -0.73 -1.88
C GLY A 127 -16.73 -1.77 -0.93
N ARG A 128 -15.91 -2.63 -0.31
CA ARG A 128 -16.36 -3.60 0.70
C ARG A 128 -16.73 -2.91 2.02
N CYS A 129 -15.97 -1.89 2.43
CA CYS A 129 -16.22 -1.13 3.66
C CYS A 129 -17.49 -0.28 3.61
N VAL A 130 -17.85 0.26 2.45
CA VAL A 130 -19.10 1.01 2.30
C VAL A 130 -20.30 0.07 2.35
N GLY A 131 -20.22 -1.08 1.67
CA GLY A 131 -21.35 -2.00 1.56
C GLY A 131 -22.58 -1.33 0.92
N GLY A 132 -23.76 -1.94 1.07
CA GLY A 132 -25.01 -1.31 0.65
C GLY A 132 -25.30 -1.34 -0.84
N ALA A 133 -25.97 -0.30 -1.35
CA ALA A 133 -26.45 -0.27 -2.73
C ALA A 133 -25.28 -0.20 -3.73
N ALA A 134 -25.47 -0.80 -4.90
CA ALA A 134 -24.44 -0.84 -5.95
C ALA A 134 -23.98 0.56 -6.40
N GLU A 135 -24.85 1.57 -6.27
CA GLU A 135 -24.54 2.96 -6.58
C GLU A 135 -23.59 3.59 -5.54
N ASP A 136 -23.82 3.37 -4.25
CA ASP A 136 -22.95 3.88 -3.17
C ASP A 136 -21.54 3.27 -3.25
N VAL A 137 -21.45 1.96 -3.49
CA VAL A 137 -20.19 1.26 -3.70
C VAL A 137 -19.44 1.81 -4.91
N ARG A 138 -20.16 2.13 -5.98
CA ARG A 138 -19.57 2.73 -7.20
C ARG A 138 -19.07 4.14 -6.94
N ALA A 139 -19.86 4.96 -6.24
CA ALA A 139 -19.49 6.33 -5.88
C ALA A 139 -18.23 6.34 -5.02
N ALA A 140 -18.17 5.51 -3.97
CA ALA A 140 -17.01 5.40 -3.09
C ALA A 140 -15.74 4.95 -3.83
N ARG A 141 -15.85 3.95 -4.72
CA ARG A 141 -14.74 3.51 -5.58
C ARG A 141 -14.26 4.60 -6.53
N TRP A 142 -15.17 5.43 -7.02
CA TRP A 142 -14.85 6.54 -7.91
C TRP A 142 -14.15 7.68 -7.16
N GLU A 143 -14.62 8.02 -5.95
CA GLU A 143 -13.95 8.99 -5.08
C GLU A 143 -12.53 8.56 -4.73
N GLU A 144 -12.34 7.29 -4.38
CA GLU A 144 -11.01 6.74 -4.12
C GLU A 144 -10.11 6.82 -5.37
N ALA A 145 -10.64 6.43 -6.54
CA ALA A 145 -9.88 6.56 -7.79
C ALA A 145 -9.50 8.01 -8.11
N ARG A 146 -10.40 8.96 -7.83
CA ARG A 146 -10.15 10.39 -8.03
C ARG A 146 -9.05 10.89 -7.10
N TRP A 147 -9.10 10.50 -5.83
CA TRP A 147 -8.06 10.83 -4.85
C TRP A 147 -6.70 10.27 -5.29
N GLN A 148 -6.63 8.98 -5.67
CA GLN A 148 -5.41 8.35 -6.16
C GLN A 148 -4.80 9.09 -7.36
N VAL A 149 -5.63 9.48 -8.34
CA VAL A 149 -5.17 10.24 -9.51
C VAL A 149 -4.62 11.61 -9.10
N GLY A 150 -5.33 12.34 -8.23
CA GLY A 150 -4.87 13.63 -7.71
C GLY A 150 -3.51 13.49 -7.02
N ARG A 151 -3.35 12.44 -6.21
CA ARG A 151 -2.12 12.17 -5.48
C ARG A 151 -0.93 11.86 -6.39
N VAL A 152 -1.14 11.07 -7.46
CA VAL A 152 -0.09 10.87 -8.49
C VAL A 152 0.31 12.20 -9.13
N VAL A 153 -0.66 13.04 -9.49
CA VAL A 153 -0.39 14.35 -10.13
C VAL A 153 0.38 15.30 -9.19
N GLU A 154 0.10 15.27 -7.89
CA GLU A 154 0.76 16.11 -6.89
C GLU A 154 2.18 15.67 -6.54
N THR A 155 2.49 14.37 -6.65
CA THR A 155 3.74 13.79 -6.14
C THR A 155 4.69 13.31 -7.21
N ALA A 156 4.18 12.97 -8.39
CA ALA A 156 5.03 12.64 -9.52
C ALA A 156 5.75 13.92 -9.96
N PRO A 157 7.08 13.90 -10.09
CA PRO A 157 7.78 15.02 -10.70
C PRO A 157 7.13 15.31 -12.06
N CYS A 158 6.91 16.61 -12.35
CA CYS A 158 6.45 17.03 -13.66
C CYS A 158 7.31 16.32 -14.70
N PRO A 159 6.75 15.64 -15.72
CA PRO A 159 7.54 14.97 -16.74
C PRO A 159 8.33 16.06 -17.50
N GLN A 160 9.48 16.44 -16.95
CA GLN A 160 10.42 17.33 -17.61
C GLN A 160 10.87 16.55 -18.84
N GLY A 161 10.64 17.16 -19.99
CA GLY A 161 10.72 16.54 -21.30
C GLY A 161 11.98 15.71 -21.44
N ARG A 162 11.84 14.56 -22.11
CA ARG A 162 12.98 13.81 -22.65
C ARG A 162 14.03 14.81 -23.12
N ASP A 163 15.16 14.86 -22.43
CA ASP A 163 16.34 15.54 -22.92
C ASP A 163 16.55 15.05 -24.35
N SER A 164 16.25 15.95 -25.29
CA SER A 164 16.42 15.70 -26.71
C SER A 164 17.92 15.71 -26.95
N ARG A 165 18.52 14.52 -26.88
CA ARG A 165 19.84 14.27 -27.43
C ARG A 165 19.78 14.22 -28.95
#